data_AF-A0A6S6M9S0-F1
#
_entry.id   AF-A0A6S6M9S0-F1
#
_cell.length_a   1.000
_cell.length_b   1.000
_cell.length_c   1.000
_cell.angle_alpha   90.00
_cell.angle_beta   90.00
_cell.angle_gamma   90.00
#
_symmetry.space_group_name_H-M   'P 1'
#
loop_
_entity.id
_entity.type
_entity.pdbx_description
1 polymer ?
#
loop_
_entity_poly.entity_id
_entity_poly.type
_entity_poly.pdbx_seq_one_letter_code
_entity_poly.pdbx_strand_id
1 'polypeptide(L)'
;MLLPGVNDSKQLTEEKREELFDVIHREALAVGVGIGDHALVDSINILQATLSAMRDAVRALSLTPDFLLIDGISNVPMNIPQRTVKKGDSLSLSIAAASIIAKVTRDRMMVQYDVEYPGYGFASHKGYGAASHLAAITELGPCPIHRKTFSGVKEHLPPLPGSDTAGPSTGLFSF
;
A
#
# COMPACT_ATOMS: atom_id res chain seq x y z
N MET A 1 29.69 -4.39 -0.54
CA MET A 1 28.98 -3.49 0.38
C MET A 1 28.16 -4.36 1.34
N LEU A 2 28.50 -4.39 2.63
CA LEU A 2 27.62 -4.91 3.66
C LEU A 2 26.92 -3.70 4.28
N LEU A 3 25.59 -3.70 4.34
CA LEU A 3 24.81 -2.74 5.13
C LEU A 3 24.51 -3.40 6.49
N PRO A 4 25.40 -3.31 7.49
CA PRO A 4 25.15 -3.94 8.79
C PRO A 4 23.87 -3.36 9.41
N GLY A 5 22.94 -4.25 9.78
CA GLY A 5 21.66 -3.88 10.39
C GLY A 5 20.46 -3.81 9.45
N VAL A 6 20.65 -3.94 8.14
CA VAL A 6 19.52 -4.16 7.21
C VAL A 6 19.05 -5.59 7.37
N ASN A 7 17.86 -5.74 7.97
CA ASN A 7 17.15 -7.01 8.15
C ASN A 7 15.66 -6.77 7.83
N ASP A 8 14.80 -7.77 8.03
CA ASP A 8 13.35 -7.66 7.90
C ASP A 8 12.83 -6.36 8.55
N SER A 9 12.25 -5.49 7.71
CA SER A 9 11.78 -4.16 8.12
C SER A 9 10.75 -4.21 9.25
N LYS A 10 10.04 -5.33 9.41
CA LYS A 10 9.05 -5.53 10.48
C LYS A 10 9.69 -5.82 11.84
N GLN A 11 10.94 -6.26 11.86
CA GLN A 11 11.70 -6.54 13.08
C GLN A 11 12.45 -5.31 13.60
N LEU A 12 12.46 -4.22 12.81
CA LEU A 12 13.12 -2.97 13.15
C LEU A 12 12.14 -1.99 13.81
N THR A 13 12.64 -1.15 14.72
CA THR A 13 11.88 -0.01 15.24
C THR A 13 11.69 1.06 14.15
N GLU A 14 10.76 1.99 14.37
CA GLU A 14 10.51 3.08 13.42
C GLU A 14 11.76 3.96 13.26
N GLU A 15 12.42 4.30 14.36
CA GLU A 15 13.64 5.10 14.39
C GLU A 15 14.77 4.42 13.62
N LYS A 16 14.92 3.09 13.78
CA LYS A 16 15.96 2.36 13.06
C LYS A 16 15.67 2.24 11.57
N ARG A 17 14.39 2.12 11.17
CA ARG A 17 14.02 2.15 9.76
C ARG A 17 14.30 3.50 9.13
N GLU A 18 14.04 4.60 9.84
CA GLU A 18 14.33 5.96 9.38
C GLU A 18 15.84 6.18 9.18
N GLU A 19 16.67 5.76 10.15
CA GLU A 19 18.13 5.80 10.00
C GLU A 19 18.61 5.00 8.78
N LEU A 20 18.09 3.77 8.61
CA LEU A 20 18.47 2.90 7.50
C LEU A 20 17.95 3.42 6.15
N PHE A 21 16.82 4.12 6.11
CA PHE A 21 16.31 4.77 4.90
C PHE A 21 17.34 5.74 4.33
N ASP A 22 17.91 6.59 5.18
CA ASP A 22 18.93 7.57 4.79
C ASP A 22 20.24 6.89 4.38
N VAL A 23 20.64 5.84 5.09
CA VAL A 23 21.82 5.03 4.73
C VAL A 23 21.61 4.38 3.36
N ILE A 24 20.47 3.75 3.10
CA ILE A 24 20.18 3.11 1.81
C ILE A 24 20.22 4.14 0.67
N HIS A 25 19.62 5.32 0.86
CA HIS A 25 19.66 6.37 -0.16
C HIS A 25 21.07 6.90 -0.46
N ARG A 26 21.95 6.94 0.53
CA ARG A 26 23.34 7.38 0.35
C ARG A 26 24.21 6.31 -0.31
N GLU A 27 23.98 5.05 0.04
CA GLU A 27 24.89 3.94 -0.27
C GLU A 27 24.44 3.13 -1.50
N ALA A 28 23.15 3.06 -1.80
CA ALA A 28 22.64 2.32 -2.94
C ALA A 28 22.99 2.99 -4.27
N LEU A 29 23.29 2.18 -5.30
CA LEU A 29 23.59 2.67 -6.65
C LEU A 29 22.41 3.43 -7.27
N ALA A 30 21.19 2.97 -7.01
CA ALA A 30 19.95 3.61 -7.42
C ALA A 30 18.81 3.16 -6.50
N VAL A 31 17.87 4.07 -6.24
CA VAL A 31 16.62 3.79 -5.52
C VAL A 31 15.47 4.31 -6.36
N GLY A 32 14.49 3.46 -6.63
CA GLY A 32 13.28 3.81 -7.36
C GLY A 32 12.06 3.48 -6.50
N VAL A 33 11.06 4.35 -6.55
CA VAL A 33 9.82 4.21 -5.78
C VAL A 33 8.63 4.31 -6.75
N GLY A 34 7.73 3.35 -6.66
CA GLY A 34 6.47 3.34 -7.40
C GLY A 34 5.29 3.28 -6.43
N ILE A 35 4.21 4.01 -6.77
CA ILE A 35 3.03 4.14 -5.93
C ILE A 35 1.81 3.67 -6.73
N GLY A 36 1.11 2.67 -6.22
CA GLY A 36 -0.22 2.29 -6.69
C GLY A 36 -1.27 2.87 -5.76
N ASP A 37 -1.98 3.91 -6.22
CA ASP A 37 -2.97 4.61 -5.41
C ASP A 37 -4.26 3.78 -5.20
N HIS A 38 -5.16 4.33 -4.39
CA HIS A 38 -6.43 3.68 -4.06
C HIS A 38 -7.33 3.48 -5.30
N ALA A 39 -7.33 4.43 -6.25
CA ALA A 39 -8.12 4.33 -7.47
C ALA A 39 -7.62 3.20 -8.38
N LEU A 40 -6.30 3.07 -8.53
CA LEU A 40 -5.68 1.96 -9.25
C LEU A 40 -6.05 0.63 -8.59
N VAL A 41 -5.90 0.53 -7.26
CA VAL A 41 -6.27 -0.69 -6.51
C VAL A 41 -7.74 -1.06 -6.73
N ASP A 42 -8.64 -0.09 -6.68
CA ASP A 42 -10.07 -0.33 -6.91
C ASP A 42 -10.37 -0.75 -8.36
N SER A 43 -9.59 -0.27 -9.33
CA SER A 43 -9.80 -0.57 -10.76
C SER A 43 -9.25 -1.94 -11.20
N ILE A 44 -8.10 -2.38 -10.67
CA ILE A 44 -7.38 -3.56 -11.16
C ILE A 44 -7.04 -4.58 -10.09
N ASN A 45 -7.54 -4.43 -8.86
CA ASN A 45 -7.21 -5.20 -7.66
C ASN A 45 -5.80 -4.96 -7.09
N ILE A 46 -5.63 -5.34 -5.81
CA ILE A 46 -4.41 -5.08 -5.03
C ILE A 46 -3.17 -5.79 -5.59
N LEU A 47 -3.32 -7.00 -6.13
CA LEU A 47 -2.19 -7.76 -6.67
C LEU A 47 -1.65 -7.06 -7.93
N GLN A 48 -2.52 -6.71 -8.88
CA GLN A 48 -2.08 -6.05 -10.11
C GLN A 48 -1.58 -4.63 -9.86
N ALA A 49 -2.22 -3.88 -8.95
CA ALA A 49 -1.73 -2.57 -8.53
C ALA A 49 -0.34 -2.66 -7.89
N THR A 50 -0.09 -3.69 -7.08
CA THR A 50 1.24 -3.95 -6.50
C THR A 50 2.28 -4.23 -7.59
N LEU A 51 1.96 -5.09 -8.57
CA LEU A 51 2.87 -5.38 -9.70
C LEU A 51 3.11 -4.14 -10.58
N SER A 52 2.11 -3.29 -10.76
CA SER A 52 2.27 -1.99 -11.46
C SER A 52 3.20 -1.07 -10.69
N ALA A 53 3.00 -0.92 -9.37
CA ALA A 53 3.87 -0.11 -8.52
C ALA A 53 5.32 -0.62 -8.53
N MET A 54 5.54 -1.94 -8.48
CA MET A 54 6.87 -2.55 -8.60
C MET A 54 7.51 -2.26 -9.96
N ARG A 55 6.76 -2.39 -11.06
CA ARG A 55 7.24 -2.03 -12.41
C ARG A 55 7.64 -0.56 -12.48
N ASP A 56 6.82 0.32 -11.92
CA ASP A 56 7.08 1.76 -11.95
C ASP A 56 8.27 2.13 -11.04
N ALA A 57 8.47 1.42 -9.92
CA ALA A 57 9.68 1.53 -9.09
C ALA A 57 10.95 1.14 -9.86
N VAL A 58 10.93 0.05 -10.65
CA VAL A 58 12.07 -0.35 -11.49
C VAL A 58 12.34 0.70 -12.58
N ARG A 59 11.29 1.26 -13.19
CA ARG A 59 11.42 2.32 -14.20
C ARG A 59 11.95 3.64 -13.65
N ALA A 60 11.74 3.91 -12.36
CA ALA A 60 12.24 5.10 -11.68
C ALA A 60 13.73 5.00 -11.30
N LEU A 61 14.36 3.83 -11.44
CA LEU A 61 15.80 3.69 -11.20
C LEU A 61 16.59 4.49 -12.24
N SER A 62 17.64 5.18 -11.78
CA SER A 62 18.61 5.85 -12.67
C SER A 62 19.47 4.85 -13.47
N LEU A 63 19.50 3.59 -13.04
CA LEU A 63 20.24 2.50 -13.67
C LEU A 63 19.27 1.36 -14.02
N THR A 64 19.42 0.77 -15.21
CA THR A 64 18.65 -0.42 -15.59
C THR A 64 19.30 -1.66 -14.95
N PRO A 65 18.57 -2.43 -14.14
CA PRO A 65 19.12 -3.65 -13.55
C PRO A 65 19.18 -4.80 -14.57
N ASP A 66 20.22 -5.64 -14.49
CA ASP A 66 20.34 -6.85 -15.30
C ASP A 66 19.45 -8.00 -14.81
N PHE A 67 19.08 -7.98 -13.53
CA PHE A 67 18.29 -9.02 -12.88
C PHE A 67 17.45 -8.47 -11.72
N LEU A 68 16.23 -8.99 -11.54
CA LEU A 68 15.32 -8.61 -10.44
C LEU A 68 15.14 -9.74 -9.42
N LEU A 69 15.27 -9.40 -8.13
CA LEU A 69 14.83 -10.26 -7.02
C LEU A 69 13.54 -9.67 -6.43
N ILE A 70 12.45 -10.42 -6.52
CA ILE A 70 11.11 -9.96 -6.13
C ILE A 70 10.65 -10.69 -4.87
N ASP A 71 10.26 -9.96 -3.82
CA ASP A 71 9.64 -10.58 -2.65
C ASP A 71 8.22 -11.05 -2.98
N GLY A 72 7.96 -12.34 -2.82
CA GLY A 72 6.65 -12.94 -3.08
C GLY A 72 6.70 -14.10 -4.07
N ILE A 73 5.62 -14.26 -4.82
CA ILE A 73 5.39 -15.41 -5.73
C ILE A 73 5.03 -15.01 -7.16
N SER A 74 4.89 -13.70 -7.42
CA SER A 74 4.47 -13.18 -8.71
C SER A 74 5.59 -12.37 -9.33
N ASN A 75 5.80 -12.59 -10.62
CA ASN A 75 6.74 -11.81 -11.43
C ASN A 75 6.17 -10.43 -11.74
N VAL A 76 7.05 -9.44 -11.83
CA VAL A 76 6.73 -8.10 -12.33
C VAL A 76 6.63 -8.17 -13.86
N PRO A 77 5.62 -7.56 -14.50
CA PRO A 77 5.42 -7.63 -15.95
C PRO A 77 6.45 -6.75 -16.70
N MET A 78 7.69 -7.22 -16.76
CA MET A 78 8.83 -6.59 -17.41
C MET A 78 9.72 -7.62 -18.12
N ASN A 79 10.38 -7.17 -19.19
CA ASN A 79 11.35 -7.99 -19.94
C ASN A 79 12.75 -7.89 -19.32
N ILE A 80 12.85 -8.13 -18.01
CA ILE A 80 14.13 -8.23 -17.27
C ILE A 80 14.13 -9.60 -16.58
N PRO A 81 15.22 -10.38 -16.68
CA PRO A 81 15.36 -11.63 -15.95
C PRO A 81 15.05 -11.44 -14.47
N GLN A 82 14.24 -12.34 -13.90
CA GLN A 82 13.76 -12.16 -12.54
C GLN A 82 13.55 -13.49 -11.81
N ARG A 83 13.60 -13.41 -10.47
CA ARG A 83 13.28 -14.53 -9.59
C ARG A 83 12.47 -14.03 -8.40
N THR A 84 11.35 -14.71 -8.14
CA THR A 84 10.55 -14.53 -6.94
C THR A 84 11.19 -15.27 -5.77
N VAL A 85 11.28 -14.61 -4.62
CA VAL A 85 11.84 -15.16 -3.39
C VAL A 85 10.78 -15.03 -2.31
N LYS A 86 10.30 -16.15 -1.75
CA LYS A 86 9.39 -16.13 -0.60
C LYS A 86 10.17 -15.71 0.64
N LYS A 87 9.66 -14.72 1.38
CA LYS A 87 10.35 -14.14 2.55
C LYS A 87 11.71 -13.57 2.16
N GLY A 88 11.75 -12.89 1.01
CA GLY A 88 12.99 -12.40 0.42
C GLY A 88 13.70 -11.36 1.28
N ASP A 89 12.95 -10.62 2.10
CA ASP A 89 13.45 -9.68 3.11
C ASP A 89 14.44 -10.32 4.10
N SER A 90 14.23 -11.58 4.47
CA SER A 90 15.15 -12.31 5.36
C SER A 90 16.32 -12.99 4.64
N LEU A 91 16.29 -13.07 3.30
CA LEU A 91 17.21 -13.87 2.49
C LEU A 91 18.06 -13.05 1.52
N SER A 92 17.69 -11.79 1.27
CA SER A 92 18.32 -10.92 0.29
C SER A 92 18.42 -9.49 0.82
N LEU A 93 19.65 -8.98 0.87
CA LEU A 93 19.94 -7.62 1.30
C LEU A 93 19.23 -6.56 0.43
N SER A 94 19.16 -6.77 -0.88
CA SER A 94 18.48 -5.85 -1.81
C SER A 94 16.97 -5.83 -1.59
N ILE A 95 16.36 -6.99 -1.30
CA ILE A 95 14.93 -7.07 -0.95
C ILE A 95 14.68 -6.40 0.40
N ALA A 96 15.51 -6.69 1.40
CA ALA A 96 15.41 -6.08 2.73
C ALA A 96 15.49 -4.54 2.63
N ALA A 97 16.47 -4.02 1.90
CA ALA A 97 16.62 -2.59 1.66
C ALA A 97 15.39 -1.99 0.95
N ALA A 98 14.90 -2.63 -0.12
CA ALA A 98 13.69 -2.18 -0.80
C ALA A 98 12.46 -2.18 0.11
N SER A 99 12.33 -3.16 1.03
CA SER A 99 11.24 -3.22 1.99
C SER A 99 11.26 -2.06 2.99
N ILE A 100 12.46 -1.61 3.42
CA ILE A 100 12.63 -0.44 4.29
C ILE A 100 12.22 0.82 3.56
N ILE A 101 12.72 1.03 2.32
CA ILE A 101 12.35 2.19 1.50
C ILE A 101 10.82 2.26 1.31
N ALA A 102 10.20 1.14 0.95
CA ALA A 102 8.74 1.08 0.76
C ALA A 102 7.99 1.38 2.06
N LYS A 103 8.42 0.80 3.19
CA LYS A 103 7.76 0.96 4.49
C LYS A 103 7.83 2.39 4.99
N VAL A 104 9.02 2.99 5.01
CA VAL A 104 9.22 4.37 5.49
C VAL A 104 8.48 5.36 4.59
N THR A 105 8.60 5.22 3.26
CA THR A 105 7.87 6.09 2.32
C THR A 105 6.37 6.05 2.58
N ARG A 106 5.80 4.85 2.69
CA ARG A 106 4.37 4.66 2.89
C ARG A 106 3.90 5.16 4.26
N ASP A 107 4.70 4.96 5.31
CA ASP A 107 4.35 5.44 6.65
C ASP A 107 4.37 6.98 6.72
N ARG A 108 5.37 7.63 6.11
CA ARG A 108 5.43 9.11 5.99
C ARG A 108 4.22 9.67 5.23
N MET A 109 3.79 9.02 4.14
CA MET A 109 2.56 9.41 3.42
C MET A 109 1.32 9.33 4.31
N MET A 110 1.17 8.27 5.12
CA MET A 110 0.02 8.14 6.01
C MET A 110 0.02 9.18 7.14
N VAL A 111 1.20 9.59 7.63
CA VAL A 111 1.31 10.70 8.60
C VAL A 111 0.86 12.01 7.95
N GLN A 112 1.25 12.27 6.70
CA GLN A 112 0.77 13.44 5.96
C GLN A 112 -0.75 13.41 5.76
N TYR A 113 -1.31 12.25 5.40
CA TYR A 113 -2.75 12.08 5.25
C TYR A 113 -3.53 12.26 6.55
N ASP A 114 -2.93 12.03 7.72
CA ASP A 114 -3.57 12.32 9.00
C ASP A 114 -3.84 13.82 9.20
N VAL A 115 -2.96 14.66 8.65
CA VAL A 115 -3.14 16.11 8.65
C VAL A 115 -4.20 16.54 7.65
N GLU A 116 -4.20 15.94 6.46
CA GLU A 116 -5.15 16.25 5.38
C GLU A 116 -6.58 15.76 5.68
N TYR A 117 -6.69 14.61 6.34
CA TYR A 117 -7.94 13.96 6.71
C TYR A 117 -7.98 13.73 8.23
N PRO A 118 -8.18 14.80 9.03
CA PRO A 118 -8.19 14.68 10.49
C PRO A 118 -9.36 13.81 10.97
N GLY A 119 -9.14 13.11 12.08
CA GLY A 119 -10.15 12.26 12.73
C GLY A 119 -10.05 10.77 12.38
N TYR A 120 -9.37 10.40 11.30
CA TYR A 120 -9.21 8.98 10.94
C TYR A 120 -8.09 8.27 11.72
N GLY A 121 -7.05 8.99 12.17
CA GLY A 121 -5.94 8.42 12.95
C GLY A 121 -4.86 7.73 12.10
N PHE A 122 -4.73 8.11 10.83
CA PHE A 122 -3.80 7.56 9.86
C PHE A 122 -2.34 7.58 10.34
N ALA A 123 -1.94 8.58 11.12
CA ALA A 123 -0.59 8.66 11.66
C ALA A 123 -0.27 7.49 12.61
N SER A 124 -1.27 6.87 13.24
CA SER A 124 -1.08 5.74 14.16
C SER A 124 -1.15 4.41 13.41
N HIS A 125 -2.33 4.05 12.90
CA HIS A 125 -2.56 2.73 12.30
C HIS A 125 -2.20 2.67 10.82
N LYS A 126 -1.68 3.74 10.21
CA LYS A 126 -1.19 3.77 8.83
C LYS A 126 -2.22 3.23 7.83
N GLY A 127 -3.51 3.50 8.03
CA GLY A 127 -4.60 3.03 7.17
C GLY A 127 -4.94 1.53 7.25
N TYR A 128 -4.34 0.76 8.15
CA TYR A 128 -4.78 -0.62 8.43
C TYR A 128 -6.16 -0.62 9.10
N GLY A 129 -6.90 -1.73 8.98
CA GLY A 129 -8.24 -1.92 9.57
C GLY A 129 -8.22 -2.11 11.10
N ALA A 130 -7.56 -1.21 11.82
CA ALA A 130 -7.61 -1.16 13.27
C ALA A 130 -9.02 -0.78 13.74
N ALA A 131 -9.41 -1.20 14.96
CA ALA A 131 -10.73 -0.91 15.50
C ALA A 131 -11.04 0.61 15.53
N SER A 132 -10.05 1.44 15.87
CA SER A 132 -10.18 2.90 15.83
C SER A 132 -10.44 3.44 14.42
N HIS A 133 -9.82 2.84 13.40
CA HIS A 133 -9.99 3.27 12.02
C HIS A 133 -11.38 2.92 11.48
N LEU A 134 -11.86 1.70 11.77
CA LEU A 134 -13.21 1.27 11.39
C LEU A 134 -14.29 2.09 12.09
N ALA A 135 -14.05 2.47 13.36
CA ALA A 135 -14.93 3.38 14.08
C ALA A 135 -14.98 4.76 13.41
N ALA A 136 -13.83 5.33 13.04
CA ALA A 136 -13.77 6.60 12.32
C ALA A 136 -14.47 6.55 10.95
N ILE A 137 -14.31 5.45 10.19
CA ILE A 137 -15.05 5.25 8.92
C ILE A 137 -16.56 5.18 9.17
N THR A 138 -16.99 4.53 10.25
CA THR A 138 -18.41 4.44 10.61
C THR A 138 -19.00 5.81 10.96
N GLU A 139 -18.23 6.64 11.67
CA GLU A 139 -18.66 7.96 12.14
C GLU A 139 -18.57 9.05 11.06
N LEU A 140 -17.46 9.11 10.33
CA LEU A 140 -17.14 10.17 9.37
C LEU A 140 -17.48 9.80 7.92
N GLY A 141 -17.73 8.51 7.64
CA GLY A 141 -17.77 7.95 6.30
C GLY A 141 -16.36 7.76 5.70
N PRO A 142 -16.22 7.11 4.53
CA PRO A 142 -14.94 6.98 3.84
C PRO A 142 -14.46 8.32 3.23
N CYS A 143 -13.20 8.69 3.48
CA CYS A 143 -12.54 9.80 2.78
C CYS A 143 -11.94 9.39 1.41
N PRO A 144 -11.51 10.36 0.56
CA PRO A 144 -11.06 10.10 -0.82
C PRO A 144 -10.00 9.01 -0.99
N ILE A 145 -9.07 8.87 -0.03
CA ILE A 145 -7.96 7.92 -0.11
C ILE A 145 -8.31 6.48 0.29
N HIS A 146 -9.55 6.23 0.74
CA HIS A 146 -10.00 4.88 1.06
C HIS A 146 -10.19 4.04 -0.21
N ARG A 147 -9.78 2.77 -0.13
CA ARG A 147 -10.02 1.77 -1.18
C ARG A 147 -11.45 1.28 -1.09
N LYS A 148 -12.27 1.72 -2.02
CA LYS A 148 -13.73 1.55 -2.03
C LYS A 148 -14.14 0.09 -2.20
N THR A 149 -13.26 -0.74 -2.74
CA THR A 149 -13.52 -2.18 -2.93
C THR A 149 -13.23 -3.04 -1.70
N PHE A 150 -12.61 -2.47 -0.65
CA PHE A 150 -12.20 -3.23 0.53
C PHE A 150 -13.34 -3.33 1.56
N SER A 151 -13.44 -4.47 2.23
CA SER A 151 -14.35 -4.66 3.36
C SER A 151 -14.01 -3.69 4.50
N GLY A 152 -15.03 -3.16 5.17
CA GLY A 152 -14.92 -2.08 6.16
C GLY A 152 -15.00 -0.68 5.54
N VAL A 153 -14.92 -0.56 4.22
CA VAL A 153 -15.10 0.70 3.48
C VAL A 153 -16.32 0.61 2.59
N LYS A 154 -16.44 -0.46 1.79
CA LYS A 154 -17.49 -0.63 0.79
C LYS A 154 -18.91 -0.54 1.38
N GLU A 155 -19.08 -0.94 2.64
CA GLU A 155 -20.34 -0.93 3.36
C GLU A 155 -20.80 0.47 3.74
N HIS A 156 -19.89 1.45 3.74
CA HIS A 156 -20.15 2.84 4.11
C HIS A 156 -20.16 3.78 2.90
N LEU A 157 -20.13 3.25 1.67
CA LEU A 157 -20.25 4.05 0.47
C LEU A 157 -21.72 4.38 0.18
N PRO A 158 -22.00 5.58 -0.38
CA PRO A 158 -23.34 5.89 -0.83
C PRO A 158 -23.78 4.89 -1.90
N PRO A 159 -25.08 4.55 -1.97
CA PRO A 159 -25.62 3.71 -3.03
C PRO A 159 -25.26 4.30 -4.40
N LEU A 160 -24.93 3.43 -5.34
CA LEU A 160 -24.59 3.85 -6.70
C LEU A 160 -25.79 4.61 -7.28
N PRO A 161 -25.58 5.79 -7.92
CA PRO A 161 -26.67 6.48 -8.59
C PRO A 161 -27.30 5.54 -9.62
N GLY A 162 -28.58 5.19 -9.41
CA GLY A 162 -29.33 4.22 -10.22
C GLY A 162 -29.69 2.90 -9.53
N SER A 163 -29.27 2.66 -8.28
CA SER A 163 -29.77 1.54 -7.47
C SER A 163 -31.02 1.93 -6.67
N ASP A 164 -32.04 2.48 -7.33
CA ASP A 164 -33.40 2.47 -6.80
C ASP A 164 -33.95 1.06 -6.99
N THR A 165 -33.75 0.18 -6.00
CA THR A 165 -34.71 -0.91 -5.82
C THR A 165 -36.00 -0.26 -5.35
N ALA A 166 -36.93 -0.09 -6.28
CA ALA A 166 -38.34 0.13 -5.97
C ALA A 166 -38.77 -0.92 -4.94
N GLY A 167 -38.86 -0.53 -3.67
CA GLY A 167 -39.62 -1.28 -2.69
C GLY A 167 -41.08 -1.27 -3.15
N PRO A 168 -41.82 -2.39 -3.08
CA PRO A 168 -43.18 -2.42 -3.55
C PRO A 168 -44.02 -1.46 -2.70
N SER A 169 -44.45 -0.38 -3.33
CA SER A 169 -45.57 0.44 -2.88
C SER A 169 -46.85 -0.35 -3.11
N THR A 170 -47.33 -1.05 -2.09
CA THR A 170 -48.73 -1.44 -2.00
C THR A 170 -49.16 -1.39 -0.53
N GLY A 171 -49.43 -0.17 -0.08
CA GLY A 171 -50.60 0.02 0.76
C GLY A 171 -51.83 0.03 -0.14
N LEU A 172 -52.79 -0.87 0.10
CA LEU A 172 -54.21 -0.55 0.09
C LEU A 172 -55.01 -1.73 0.66
N PHE A 173 -55.86 -1.40 1.64
CA PHE A 173 -56.90 -2.22 2.25
C PHE A 173 -57.80 -2.93 1.23
N SER A 174 -58.32 -4.13 1.55
CA SER A 174 -59.74 -4.36 1.84
C SER A 174 -60.07 -5.86 2.04
N PHE A 175 -60.82 -6.12 3.12
CA PHE A 175 -61.45 -7.36 3.63
C PHE A 175 -60.56 -8.39 4.33
#